data_AF-D3HSZ1-F1
#
_entry.id   AF-D3HSZ1-F1
#
_cell.length_a   1.000
_cell.length_b   1.000
_cell.length_c   1.000
_cell.angle_alpha   90.00
_cell.angle_beta   90.00
_cell.angle_gamma   90.00
#
_symmetry.space_group_name_H-M   'P 1'
#
loop_
_entity.id
_entity.type
_entity.pdbx_description
1 polymer ?
#
loop_
_entity_poly.entity_id
_entity_poly.type
_entity_poly.pdbx_seq_one_letter_code
_entity_poly.pdbx_strand_id
1 'polypeptide(L)'
;MPLFTPQDLVPLAKRNLGLRLTGNIKEANFGGFGDAIPLSHLGGAKDIIEFLTLAFFSDLPKDQMEVIYNRYKEIDIHSIDCMPRLILYYAAQNNIGDARERLSHKKDAPISKLYFKLKLASIEHEAKKLVSYYNANSMIAPLELIISQFPHIAQELAHNFNEKFFLRLKKNWNAYATSDDMDYLFLSDNFPHTHKYEVGYDFNNYPLGKVGRHHFEAVNVIRQIMFLGGENRSPDTEIHLEHRIYNSMKTILKDMVYTSLNQQQQNIEIKLSQHPEYPINFKKACNDIVMLVFKLQESEQLSSEESFDLLKRTGDLIDNPAEYKSFLKAANSYRMVSGGQLSAYMMLIAGWAAKIMTVNFIGDAWIKFATEKLDLISTSKELADLSHSCSIGL
;
A
#
# COMPACT_ATOMS: atom_id res chain seq x y z
N MET A 1 -0.16 0.58 -20.02
CA MET A 1 0.30 1.32 -18.82
C MET A 1 0.46 0.30 -17.68
N PRO A 2 1.38 0.50 -16.72
CA PRO A 2 1.41 -0.34 -15.52
C PRO A 2 0.08 -0.18 -14.77
N LEU A 3 -0.44 -1.27 -14.20
CA LEU A 3 -1.67 -1.23 -13.41
C LEU A 3 -1.40 -0.67 -12.01
N PHE A 4 -0.31 -1.12 -11.37
CA PHE A 4 0.09 -0.65 -10.05
C PHE A 4 1.19 0.40 -10.13
N THR A 5 1.05 1.46 -9.33
CA THR A 5 2.05 2.53 -9.20
C THR A 5 2.82 2.39 -7.89
N PRO A 6 3.91 3.16 -7.67
CA PRO A 6 4.63 3.15 -6.40
C PRO A 6 3.74 3.41 -5.17
N GLN A 7 2.70 4.23 -5.32
CA GLN A 7 1.76 4.57 -4.24
C GLN A 7 0.92 3.36 -3.80
N ASP A 8 0.77 2.34 -4.65
CA ASP A 8 0.01 1.14 -4.34
C ASP A 8 0.79 0.12 -3.49
N LEU A 9 2.11 0.23 -3.46
CA LEU A 9 2.98 -0.78 -2.86
C LEU A 9 2.83 -0.88 -1.34
N VAL A 10 2.83 0.26 -0.63
CA VAL A 10 2.71 0.26 0.85
C VAL A 10 1.37 -0.31 1.30
N PRO A 11 0.21 0.12 0.76
CA PRO A 11 -1.08 -0.51 1.08
C PRO A 11 -1.11 -2.01 0.82
N LEU A 12 -0.54 -2.46 -0.30
CA LEU A 12 -0.49 -3.89 -0.65
C LEU A 12 0.40 -4.69 0.32
N ALA A 13 1.57 -4.16 0.69
CA ALA A 13 2.47 -4.80 1.66
C ALA A 13 1.83 -4.96 3.04
N LYS A 14 1.19 -3.91 3.56
CA LYS A 14 0.62 -3.90 4.92
C LYS A 14 -0.57 -4.83 5.09
N ARG A 15 -1.30 -5.12 4.02
CA ARG A 15 -2.59 -5.83 4.09
C ARG A 15 -2.48 -7.35 4.01
N ASN A 16 -1.30 -7.88 3.68
CA ASN A 16 -1.07 -9.32 3.53
C ASN A 16 -2.15 -9.99 2.68
N LEU A 17 -2.35 -9.50 1.45
CA LEU A 17 -3.31 -10.11 0.54
C LEU A 17 -2.67 -11.28 -0.22
N GLY A 18 -3.42 -12.38 -0.31
CA GLY A 18 -3.11 -13.51 -1.18
C GLY A 18 -4.02 -13.54 -2.41
N LEU A 19 -3.51 -14.02 -3.55
CA LEU A 19 -4.32 -14.30 -4.75
C LEU A 19 -4.19 -15.77 -5.14
N ARG A 20 -5.26 -16.54 -5.00
CA ARG A 20 -5.32 -17.98 -5.32
C ARG A 20 -6.16 -18.24 -6.55
N LEU A 21 -5.72 -19.17 -7.39
CA LEU A 21 -6.51 -19.68 -8.51
C LEU A 21 -7.13 -21.03 -8.16
N THR A 22 -8.40 -21.24 -8.53
CA THR A 22 -9.08 -22.52 -8.40
C THR A 22 -10.05 -22.74 -9.57
N GLY A 23 -10.33 -24.01 -9.89
CA GLY A 23 -11.40 -24.38 -10.84
C GLY A 23 -12.69 -24.83 -10.12
N ASN A 24 -12.76 -24.68 -8.79
CA ASN A 24 -13.89 -25.13 -7.99
C ASN A 24 -14.55 -23.96 -7.27
N ILE A 25 -15.68 -23.51 -7.82
CA ILE A 25 -16.50 -22.39 -7.32
C ILE A 25 -16.93 -22.55 -5.86
N LYS A 26 -16.99 -23.79 -5.36
CA LYS A 26 -17.44 -24.08 -4.00
C LYS A 26 -16.37 -23.71 -2.97
N GLU A 27 -15.10 -23.65 -3.34
CA GLU A 27 -14.02 -23.40 -2.39
C GLU A 27 -14.05 -22.00 -1.77
N ALA A 28 -14.77 -21.06 -2.38
CA ALA A 28 -15.05 -19.76 -1.75
C ALA A 28 -15.82 -19.92 -0.42
N ASN A 29 -16.68 -20.94 -0.32
CA ASN A 29 -17.56 -21.16 0.83
C ASN A 29 -17.12 -22.30 1.75
N PHE A 30 -16.31 -23.24 1.25
CA PHE A 30 -15.89 -24.42 2.03
C PHE A 30 -14.38 -24.46 2.31
N GLY A 31 -13.62 -23.50 1.79
CA GLY A 31 -12.17 -23.58 1.77
C GLY A 31 -11.67 -24.57 0.72
N GLY A 32 -10.36 -24.66 0.54
CA GLY A 32 -9.77 -25.46 -0.51
C GLY A 32 -8.25 -25.59 -0.41
N PHE A 33 -7.69 -26.40 -1.29
CA PHE A 33 -6.24 -26.66 -1.33
C PHE A 33 -5.58 -26.08 -2.57
N GLY A 34 -4.50 -25.32 -2.44
CA GLY A 34 -3.76 -24.88 -3.62
C GLY A 34 -2.62 -23.92 -3.33
N ASP A 35 -2.22 -23.19 -4.37
CA ASP A 35 -1.19 -22.16 -4.32
C ASP A 35 -1.82 -20.77 -4.36
N ALA A 36 -1.35 -19.87 -3.48
CA ALA A 36 -1.68 -18.45 -3.54
C ALA A 36 -0.43 -17.62 -3.88
N ILE A 37 -0.64 -16.44 -4.44
CA ILE A 37 0.41 -15.45 -4.72
C ILE A 37 0.39 -14.43 -3.57
N PRO A 38 1.47 -14.24 -2.80
CA PRO A 38 1.55 -13.13 -1.84
C PRO A 38 1.64 -11.81 -2.58
N LEU A 39 0.54 -11.07 -2.61
CA LEU A 39 0.55 -9.72 -3.15
C LEU A 39 1.38 -8.78 -2.26
N SER A 40 1.43 -9.06 -0.95
CA SER A 40 2.26 -8.29 0.00
C SER A 40 3.76 -8.50 -0.16
N HIS A 41 4.20 -9.56 -0.85
CA HIS A 41 5.63 -9.75 -1.17
C HIS A 41 6.10 -8.80 -2.29
N LEU A 42 5.17 -8.19 -3.03
CA LEU A 42 5.42 -7.15 -4.02
C LEU A 42 6.50 -7.50 -5.05
N GLY A 43 6.56 -8.76 -5.51
CA GLY A 43 7.57 -9.11 -6.50
C GLY A 43 8.96 -9.40 -5.94
N GLY A 44 9.12 -9.54 -4.62
CA GLY A 44 10.45 -9.60 -3.98
C GLY A 44 10.99 -8.23 -3.61
N ALA A 45 10.13 -7.25 -3.33
CA ALA A 45 10.56 -5.87 -3.06
C ALA A 45 11.57 -5.79 -1.91
N LYS A 46 11.34 -6.55 -0.83
CA LYS A 46 12.25 -6.63 0.33
C LYS A 46 13.64 -7.10 -0.10
N ASP A 47 13.71 -8.18 -0.86
CA ASP A 47 14.96 -8.75 -1.35
C ASP A 47 15.65 -7.83 -2.36
N ILE A 48 14.90 -7.11 -3.20
CA ILE A 48 15.49 -6.11 -4.11
C ILE A 48 16.12 -4.97 -3.30
N ILE A 49 15.42 -4.43 -2.31
CA ILE A 49 15.93 -3.34 -1.46
C ILE A 49 17.18 -3.81 -0.71
N GLU A 50 17.13 -4.99 -0.10
CA GLU A 50 18.26 -5.58 0.61
C GLU A 50 19.44 -5.80 -0.33
N PHE A 51 19.23 -6.49 -1.46
CA PHE A 51 20.29 -6.80 -2.42
C PHE A 51 20.95 -5.54 -2.99
N LEU A 52 20.18 -4.51 -3.32
CA LEU A 52 20.70 -3.22 -3.73
C LEU A 52 21.58 -2.63 -2.62
N THR A 53 21.07 -2.59 -1.40
CA THR A 53 21.81 -2.02 -0.26
C THR A 53 23.14 -2.75 -0.07
N LEU A 54 23.14 -4.09 -0.08
CA LEU A 54 24.33 -4.94 0.02
C LEU A 54 25.33 -4.70 -1.11
N ALA A 55 24.86 -4.51 -2.36
CA ALA A 55 25.71 -4.30 -3.53
C ALA A 55 26.52 -3.00 -3.50
N PHE A 56 26.17 -2.03 -2.64
CA PHE A 56 26.86 -0.75 -2.49
C PHE A 56 27.63 -0.60 -1.18
N PHE A 57 27.75 -1.66 -0.37
CA PHE A 57 28.66 -1.66 0.78
C PHE A 57 30.13 -1.63 0.34
N SER A 58 30.97 -1.01 1.17
CA SER A 58 32.43 -1.04 0.98
C SER A 58 32.98 -2.46 1.09
N ASP A 59 32.52 -3.21 2.09
CA ASP A 59 32.84 -4.62 2.28
C ASP A 59 31.66 -5.46 1.79
N LEU A 60 31.77 -6.00 0.59
CA LEU A 60 30.69 -6.70 -0.10
C LEU A 60 30.34 -8.02 0.63
N PRO A 61 29.13 -8.15 1.21
CA PRO A 61 28.72 -9.35 1.95
C PRO A 61 28.21 -10.43 0.99
N LYS A 62 29.13 -11.07 0.27
CA LYS A 62 28.81 -12.01 -0.82
C LYS A 62 27.89 -13.15 -0.41
N ASP A 63 28.10 -13.76 0.76
CA ASP A 63 27.31 -14.91 1.21
C ASP A 63 25.82 -14.56 1.31
N GLN A 64 25.49 -13.39 1.88
CA GLN A 64 24.10 -12.93 1.98
C GLN A 64 23.51 -12.63 0.60
N MET A 65 24.30 -12.02 -0.29
CA MET A 65 23.88 -11.78 -1.67
C MET A 65 23.62 -13.10 -2.41
N GLU A 66 24.45 -14.13 -2.22
CA GLU A 66 24.24 -15.46 -2.80
C GLU A 66 22.96 -16.11 -2.26
N VAL A 67 22.70 -16.00 -0.95
CA VAL A 67 21.44 -16.50 -0.35
C VAL A 67 20.23 -15.87 -1.03
N ILE A 68 20.21 -14.54 -1.17
CA ILE A 68 19.08 -13.84 -1.81
C ILE A 68 18.98 -14.22 -3.30
N TYR A 69 20.11 -14.24 -4.01
CA TYR A 69 20.15 -14.58 -5.43
C TYR A 69 19.60 -15.99 -5.70
N ASN A 70 20.00 -16.97 -4.89
CA ASN A 70 19.58 -18.35 -5.05
C ASN A 70 18.08 -18.58 -4.81
N ARG A 71 17.37 -17.68 -4.11
CA ARG A 71 15.90 -17.73 -3.97
C ARG A 71 15.15 -17.49 -5.27
N TYR A 72 15.77 -16.87 -6.27
CA TYR A 72 15.10 -16.58 -7.54
C TYR A 72 15.68 -17.39 -8.70
N LYS A 73 16.66 -18.24 -8.40
CA LYS A 73 17.41 -19.01 -9.38
C LYS A 73 16.62 -20.26 -9.77
N GLU A 74 16.13 -20.30 -10.99
CA GLU A 74 15.61 -21.53 -11.59
C GLU A 74 16.73 -22.50 -11.95
N ILE A 75 16.40 -23.80 -12.02
CA ILE A 75 17.35 -24.85 -12.44
C ILE A 75 17.88 -24.58 -13.85
N ASP A 76 17.02 -24.13 -14.76
CA ASP A 76 17.41 -23.77 -16.13
C ASP A 76 18.10 -22.39 -16.17
N ILE A 77 19.32 -22.36 -16.69
CA ILE A 77 20.14 -21.14 -16.83
C ILE A 77 19.62 -20.18 -17.90
N HIS A 78 18.78 -20.67 -18.82
CA HIS A 78 18.16 -19.86 -19.87
C HIS A 78 16.88 -19.17 -19.39
N SER A 79 16.33 -19.59 -18.25
CA SER A 79 15.14 -18.98 -17.65
C SER A 79 15.51 -17.90 -16.64
N ILE A 80 14.87 -16.74 -16.79
CA ILE A 80 14.99 -15.59 -15.88
C ILE A 80 13.62 -15.07 -15.44
N ASP A 81 12.58 -15.86 -15.69
CA ASP A 81 11.18 -15.49 -15.48
C ASP A 81 10.92 -15.06 -14.03
N CYS A 82 11.51 -15.77 -13.05
CA CYS A 82 11.40 -15.43 -11.63
C CYS A 82 12.34 -14.30 -11.18
N MET A 83 13.47 -14.13 -11.85
CA MET A 83 14.57 -13.30 -11.37
C MET A 83 14.25 -11.80 -11.43
N PRO A 84 14.34 -11.05 -10.31
CA PRO A 84 14.23 -9.60 -10.34
C PRO A 84 15.38 -8.97 -11.12
N ARG A 85 15.07 -7.97 -11.96
CA ARG A 85 16.06 -7.38 -12.88
C ARG A 85 17.27 -6.78 -12.17
N LEU A 86 17.04 -6.02 -11.10
CA LEU A 86 18.11 -5.39 -10.34
C LEU A 86 18.98 -6.43 -9.64
N ILE A 87 18.39 -7.49 -9.07
CA ILE A 87 19.14 -8.60 -8.46
C ILE A 87 20.04 -9.25 -9.51
N LEU A 88 19.52 -9.64 -10.68
CA LEU A 88 20.33 -10.24 -11.74
C LEU A 88 21.49 -9.33 -12.19
N TYR A 89 21.19 -8.04 -12.38
CA TYR A 89 22.17 -7.06 -12.84
C TYR A 89 23.33 -6.90 -11.86
N TYR A 90 23.03 -6.62 -10.59
CA TYR A 90 24.07 -6.41 -9.57
C TYR A 90 24.75 -7.72 -9.15
N ALA A 91 24.07 -8.86 -9.23
CA ALA A 91 24.68 -10.18 -9.08
C ALA A 91 25.76 -10.41 -10.16
N ALA A 92 25.45 -10.08 -11.43
CA ALA A 92 26.39 -10.22 -12.53
C ALA A 92 27.60 -9.27 -12.39
N GLN A 93 27.38 -8.04 -11.95
CA GLN A 93 28.46 -7.08 -11.67
C GLN A 93 29.39 -7.60 -10.56
N ASN A 94 28.83 -8.16 -9.49
CA ASN A 94 29.56 -8.58 -8.30
C ASN A 94 30.07 -10.05 -8.32
N ASN A 95 29.94 -10.76 -9.44
CA ASN A 95 30.31 -12.17 -9.59
C ASN A 95 29.57 -13.12 -8.62
N ILE A 96 28.28 -12.93 -8.47
CA ILE A 96 27.41 -13.79 -7.64
C ILE A 96 26.85 -14.91 -8.52
N GLY A 97 27.15 -16.16 -8.16
CA GLY A 97 26.62 -17.36 -8.84
C GLY A 97 26.84 -17.38 -10.37
N ASP A 98 25.82 -17.85 -11.10
CA ASP A 98 25.78 -17.96 -12.56
C ASP A 98 25.16 -16.71 -13.24
N ALA A 99 25.09 -15.58 -12.52
CA ALA A 99 24.38 -14.39 -12.98
C ALA A 99 24.90 -13.81 -14.30
N ARG A 100 26.22 -13.84 -14.53
CA ARG A 100 26.83 -13.37 -15.79
C ARG A 100 26.40 -14.21 -16.99
N GLU A 101 26.38 -15.53 -16.81
CA GLU A 101 25.98 -16.47 -17.86
C GLU A 101 24.49 -16.33 -18.16
N ARG A 102 23.63 -16.29 -17.13
CA ARG A 102 22.19 -16.03 -17.28
C ARG A 102 21.90 -14.73 -18.03
N LEU A 103 22.60 -13.65 -17.67
CA LEU A 103 22.41 -12.35 -18.31
C LEU A 103 22.78 -12.39 -19.81
N SER A 104 23.72 -13.25 -20.21
CA SER A 104 24.10 -13.44 -21.62
C SER A 104 23.00 -14.10 -22.46
N HIS A 105 22.14 -14.91 -21.84
CA HIS A 105 21.01 -15.59 -22.50
C HIS A 105 19.74 -14.74 -22.55
N LYS A 106 19.73 -13.58 -21.88
CA LYS A 106 18.56 -12.71 -21.85
C LYS A 106 18.26 -12.16 -23.25
N LYS A 107 17.24 -12.70 -23.90
CA LYS A 107 16.65 -12.14 -25.13
C LYS A 107 15.88 -10.88 -24.78
N ASP A 108 16.55 -9.73 -24.83
CA ASP A 108 15.93 -8.45 -24.50
C ASP A 108 14.94 -8.00 -25.58
N ALA A 109 13.73 -7.60 -25.18
CA ALA A 109 12.92 -6.69 -25.98
C ALA A 109 13.64 -5.32 -26.01
N PRO A 110 13.93 -4.72 -27.19
CA PRO A 110 14.79 -3.52 -27.32
C PRO A 110 14.37 -2.35 -26.42
N ILE A 111 13.05 -2.16 -26.25
CA ILE A 111 12.46 -1.07 -25.48
C ILE A 111 12.71 -1.26 -23.97
N SER A 112 12.60 -2.48 -23.45
CA SER A 112 12.86 -2.79 -22.04
C SER A 112 14.33 -2.56 -21.66
N LYS A 113 15.25 -2.90 -22.57
CA LYS A 113 16.70 -2.71 -22.39
C LYS A 113 17.08 -1.25 -22.33
N LEU A 114 16.53 -0.44 -23.24
CA LEU A 114 16.80 0.99 -23.28
C LEU A 114 16.26 1.69 -22.04
N TYR A 115 15.01 1.38 -21.66
CA TYR A 115 14.38 1.96 -20.47
C TYR A 115 15.12 1.62 -19.18
N PHE A 116 15.48 0.35 -18.99
CA PHE A 116 16.24 -0.10 -17.84
C PHE A 116 17.62 0.58 -17.78
N LYS A 117 18.34 0.65 -18.91
CA LYS A 117 19.65 1.31 -18.99
C LYS A 117 19.61 2.81 -18.65
N LEU A 118 18.58 3.52 -19.11
CA LEU A 118 18.43 4.95 -18.82
C LEU A 118 18.14 5.22 -17.34
N LYS A 119 17.49 4.29 -16.65
CA LYS A 119 17.17 4.40 -15.22
C LYS A 119 18.28 3.97 -14.29
N LEU A 120 19.25 3.16 -14.74
CA LEU A 120 20.26 2.57 -13.87
C LEU A 120 21.10 3.64 -13.14
N ALA A 121 21.59 4.68 -13.82
CA ALA A 121 22.40 5.72 -13.16
C ALA A 121 21.66 6.42 -12.01
N SER A 122 20.38 6.70 -12.22
CA SER A 122 19.48 7.23 -11.20
C SER A 122 19.28 6.27 -10.03
N ILE A 123 19.06 4.99 -10.31
CA ILE A 123 18.92 3.93 -9.30
C ILE A 123 20.22 3.75 -8.51
N GLU A 124 21.38 3.76 -9.17
CA GLU A 124 22.69 3.66 -8.53
C GLU A 124 22.93 4.81 -7.55
N HIS A 125 22.58 6.04 -7.95
CA HIS A 125 22.71 7.21 -7.09
C HIS A 125 21.83 7.11 -5.83
N GLU A 126 20.60 6.62 -5.99
CA GLU A 126 19.68 6.36 -4.89
C GLU A 126 20.14 5.19 -3.99
N ALA A 127 20.62 4.09 -4.59
CA ALA A 127 21.07 2.91 -3.86
C ALA A 127 22.29 3.19 -2.97
N LYS A 128 23.22 4.05 -3.40
CA LYS A 128 24.32 4.53 -2.55
C LYS A 128 23.84 5.22 -1.27
N LYS A 129 22.71 5.93 -1.33
CA LYS A 129 22.11 6.56 -0.15
C LYS A 129 21.42 5.53 0.75
N LEU A 130 20.89 4.42 0.21
CA LEU A 130 20.27 3.36 1.02
C LEU A 130 21.24 2.76 2.04
N VAL A 131 22.53 2.69 1.72
CA VAL A 131 23.57 2.20 2.65
C VAL A 131 23.54 2.94 3.98
N SER A 132 23.21 4.23 3.99
CA SER A 132 23.13 5.04 5.23
C SER A 132 21.98 4.66 6.16
N TYR A 133 20.98 3.92 5.65
CA TYR A 133 19.84 3.43 6.41
C TYR A 133 20.07 2.03 7.01
N TYR A 134 21.15 1.37 6.62
CA TYR A 134 21.53 0.09 7.20
C TYR A 134 22.23 0.33 8.54
N ASN A 135 21.69 -0.26 9.62
CA ASN A 135 22.27 -0.14 10.96
C ASN A 135 22.11 -1.44 11.76
N ALA A 136 22.63 -1.47 12.99
CA ALA A 136 22.62 -2.64 13.86
C ALA A 136 21.21 -3.23 14.14
N ASN A 137 20.15 -2.42 13.99
CA ASN A 137 18.77 -2.80 14.32
C ASN A 137 17.89 -3.04 13.08
N SER A 138 18.34 -2.68 11.87
CA SER A 138 17.61 -2.96 10.64
C SER A 138 18.56 -3.13 9.46
N MET A 139 18.46 -4.29 8.83
CA MET A 139 19.20 -4.61 7.59
C MET A 139 18.53 -4.06 6.33
N ILE A 140 17.30 -3.54 6.43
CA ILE A 140 16.48 -3.16 5.26
C ILE A 140 15.76 -1.85 5.55
N ALA A 141 15.84 -0.92 4.61
CA ALA A 141 15.07 0.33 4.68
C ALA A 141 13.56 0.03 4.58
N PRO A 142 12.71 0.66 5.44
CA PRO A 142 11.27 0.49 5.37
C PRO A 142 10.70 0.87 4.00
N LEU A 143 9.68 0.15 3.54
CA LEU A 143 9.08 0.40 2.21
C LEU A 143 8.54 1.84 2.11
N GLU A 144 7.96 2.38 3.18
CA GLU A 144 7.47 3.76 3.26
C GLU A 144 8.57 4.78 3.00
N LEU A 145 9.77 4.53 3.53
CA LEU A 145 10.95 5.35 3.27
C LEU A 145 11.35 5.25 1.80
N ILE A 146 11.34 4.05 1.21
CA ILE A 146 11.63 3.83 -0.21
C ILE A 146 10.67 4.62 -1.10
N ILE A 147 9.35 4.50 -0.87
CA ILE A 147 8.35 5.17 -1.69
C ILE A 147 8.44 6.70 -1.57
N SER A 148 8.77 7.23 -0.39
CA SER A 148 8.81 8.68 -0.16
C SER A 148 10.13 9.35 -0.57
N GLN A 149 11.27 8.65 -0.47
CA GLN A 149 12.59 9.27 -0.64
C GLN A 149 13.40 8.77 -1.84
N PHE A 150 13.01 7.64 -2.45
CA PHE A 150 13.77 6.98 -3.51
C PHE A 150 12.87 6.71 -4.73
N PRO A 151 12.47 7.77 -5.45
CA PRO A 151 11.47 7.68 -6.51
C PRO A 151 11.86 6.72 -7.65
N HIS A 152 13.15 6.60 -7.99
CA HIS A 152 13.58 5.72 -9.07
C HIS A 152 13.59 4.24 -8.64
N ILE A 153 14.02 3.95 -7.41
CA ILE A 153 13.89 2.62 -6.81
C ILE A 153 12.42 2.25 -6.65
N ALA A 154 11.59 3.13 -6.12
CA ALA A 154 10.15 2.92 -5.94
C ALA A 154 9.44 2.60 -7.27
N GLN A 155 9.79 3.31 -8.35
CA GLN A 155 9.31 3.00 -9.70
C GLN A 155 9.76 1.62 -10.20
N GLU A 156 11.00 1.23 -9.94
CA GLU A 156 11.49 -0.09 -10.35
C GLU A 156 10.85 -1.22 -9.54
N LEU A 157 10.60 -1.03 -8.25
CA LEU A 157 9.83 -1.96 -7.42
C LEU A 157 8.42 -2.17 -7.99
N ALA A 158 7.72 -1.07 -8.32
CA ALA A 158 6.40 -1.15 -8.93
C ALA A 158 6.46 -1.85 -10.29
N HIS A 159 7.46 -1.54 -11.12
CA HIS A 159 7.61 -2.16 -12.43
C HIS A 159 7.90 -3.66 -12.32
N ASN A 160 8.77 -4.07 -11.40
CA ASN A 160 9.05 -5.48 -11.12
C ASN A 160 7.81 -6.20 -10.60
N PHE A 161 7.07 -5.61 -9.66
CA PHE A 161 5.82 -6.18 -9.16
C PHE A 161 4.81 -6.44 -10.29
N ASN A 162 4.55 -5.43 -11.13
CA ASN A 162 3.65 -5.57 -12.28
C ASN A 162 4.12 -6.69 -13.23
N GLU A 163 5.40 -6.70 -13.60
CA GLU A 163 5.96 -7.73 -14.50
C GLU A 163 5.77 -9.15 -13.93
N LYS A 164 6.16 -9.36 -12.67
CA LYS A 164 6.06 -10.67 -12.01
C LYS A 164 4.60 -11.10 -11.84
N PHE A 165 3.72 -10.15 -11.54
CA PHE A 165 2.30 -10.38 -11.43
C PHE A 165 1.67 -10.80 -12.77
N PHE A 166 1.92 -10.05 -13.85
CA PHE A 166 1.41 -10.37 -15.19
C PHE A 166 1.94 -11.70 -15.71
N LEU A 167 3.22 -11.99 -15.46
CA LEU A 167 3.81 -13.27 -15.84
C LEU A 167 3.06 -14.43 -15.17
N ARG A 168 2.75 -14.31 -13.87
CA ARG A 168 2.01 -15.34 -13.16
C ARG A 168 0.57 -15.46 -13.65
N LEU A 169 -0.14 -14.35 -13.86
CA LEU A 169 -1.50 -14.37 -14.43
C LEU A 169 -1.52 -15.06 -15.81
N LYS A 170 -0.54 -14.76 -16.67
CA LYS A 170 -0.40 -15.40 -17.98
C LYS A 170 -0.14 -16.90 -17.88
N LYS A 171 0.76 -17.34 -16.98
CA LYS A 171 1.02 -18.78 -16.77
C LYS A 171 -0.22 -19.50 -16.23
N ASN A 172 -0.91 -18.89 -15.27
CA ASN A 172 -2.17 -19.38 -14.74
C ASN A 172 -3.23 -19.53 -15.83
N TRP A 173 -3.43 -18.48 -16.62
CA TRP A 173 -4.39 -18.45 -17.72
C TRP A 173 -4.11 -19.58 -18.73
N ASN A 174 -2.85 -19.75 -19.13
CA ASN A 174 -2.47 -20.81 -20.06
C ASN A 174 -2.67 -22.23 -19.48
N ALA A 175 -2.42 -22.41 -18.18
CA ALA A 175 -2.55 -23.71 -17.53
C ALA A 175 -4.00 -24.13 -17.25
N TYR A 176 -4.91 -23.17 -17.04
CA TYR A 176 -6.32 -23.39 -16.72
C TYR A 176 -7.27 -23.05 -17.88
N ALA A 177 -6.71 -22.75 -19.06
CA ALA A 177 -7.44 -22.40 -20.28
C ALA A 177 -8.54 -23.40 -20.68
N THR A 178 -8.40 -24.67 -20.29
CA THR A 178 -9.32 -25.78 -20.62
C THR A 178 -10.32 -26.12 -19.52
N SER A 179 -10.26 -25.47 -18.35
CA SER A 179 -11.23 -25.64 -17.27
C SER A 179 -12.53 -24.92 -17.62
N ASP A 180 -13.70 -25.49 -17.32
CA ASP A 180 -15.00 -24.83 -17.57
C ASP A 180 -15.12 -23.52 -16.77
N ASP A 181 -14.64 -23.53 -15.53
CA ASP A 181 -14.58 -22.39 -14.63
C ASP A 181 -13.14 -22.11 -14.19
N MET A 182 -12.80 -20.82 -14.10
CA MET A 182 -11.54 -20.33 -13.54
C MET A 182 -11.83 -19.21 -12.54
N ASP A 183 -11.55 -19.46 -11.26
CA ASP A 183 -11.81 -18.51 -10.19
C ASP A 183 -10.54 -18.00 -9.53
N TYR A 184 -10.51 -16.69 -9.36
CA TYR A 184 -9.54 -16.05 -8.48
C TYR A 184 -10.18 -15.75 -7.12
N LEU A 185 -9.59 -16.31 -6.07
CA LEU A 185 -9.94 -16.04 -4.68
C LEU A 185 -8.90 -15.07 -4.09
N PHE A 186 -9.37 -13.92 -3.66
CA PHE A 186 -8.61 -13.03 -2.79
C PHE A 186 -8.68 -13.54 -1.37
N LEU A 187 -7.51 -13.60 -0.73
CA LEU A 187 -7.34 -14.14 0.61
C LEU A 187 -6.80 -13.04 1.55
N SER A 188 -7.29 -12.98 2.80
CA SER A 188 -6.67 -12.23 3.91
C SER A 188 -6.42 -13.08 5.17
N ASP A 189 -5.23 -12.94 5.78
CA ASP A 189 -4.79 -13.64 7.00
C ASP A 189 -4.84 -12.72 8.23
N ASN A 190 -5.52 -11.58 8.10
CA ASN A 190 -5.70 -10.60 9.18
C ASN A 190 -6.69 -11.06 10.27
N PHE A 191 -7.23 -12.28 10.17
CA PHE A 191 -8.11 -12.83 11.20
C PHE A 191 -7.28 -13.46 12.34
N PRO A 192 -7.67 -13.28 13.61
CA PRO A 192 -7.02 -14.00 14.70
C PRO A 192 -7.19 -15.51 14.46
N HIS A 193 -6.09 -16.26 14.55
CA HIS A 193 -5.97 -17.72 14.32
C HIS A 193 -5.78 -18.20 12.88
N THR A 194 -5.67 -17.32 11.89
CA THR A 194 -5.26 -17.73 10.54
C THR A 194 -3.75 -17.85 10.40
N HIS A 195 -3.27 -18.91 9.75
CA HIS A 195 -1.85 -19.10 9.48
C HIS A 195 -1.38 -17.98 8.55
N LYS A 196 -0.24 -17.36 8.89
CA LYS A 196 0.37 -16.32 8.06
C LYS A 196 0.63 -16.86 6.68
N TYR A 197 0.29 -16.07 5.67
CA TYR A 197 0.47 -16.44 4.28
C TYR A 197 1.90 -16.85 3.93
N GLU A 198 2.88 -16.21 4.58
CA GLU A 198 4.31 -16.50 4.46
C GLU A 198 4.67 -17.99 4.59
N VAL A 199 3.91 -18.76 5.38
CA VAL A 199 4.16 -20.20 5.59
C VAL A 199 3.70 -21.05 4.40
N GLY A 200 2.75 -20.53 3.61
CA GLY A 200 2.17 -21.21 2.45
C GLY A 200 2.88 -21.00 1.13
N TYR A 201 4.05 -20.36 1.15
CA TYR A 201 4.72 -19.91 -0.07
C TYR A 201 6.11 -20.50 -0.27
N ASP A 202 6.40 -20.72 -1.55
CA ASP A 202 7.73 -21.05 -2.00
C ASP A 202 8.38 -19.75 -2.41
N PHE A 203 8.94 -19.05 -1.44
CA PHE A 203 9.73 -17.86 -1.75
C PHE A 203 10.89 -18.17 -2.69
N ASN A 204 11.36 -19.44 -2.75
CA ASN A 204 12.43 -19.86 -3.65
C ASN A 204 11.98 -20.05 -5.11
N ASN A 205 10.67 -20.01 -5.36
CA ASN A 205 10.13 -20.15 -6.71
C ASN A 205 9.18 -19.00 -7.08
N TYR A 206 8.93 -18.02 -6.21
CA TYR A 206 8.09 -16.85 -6.50
C TYR A 206 8.61 -16.07 -7.74
N PRO A 207 7.76 -15.60 -8.66
CA PRO A 207 6.28 -15.63 -8.66
C PRO A 207 5.69 -16.93 -9.24
N LEU A 208 6.51 -17.89 -9.64
CA LEU A 208 6.11 -19.06 -10.43
C LEU A 208 6.01 -20.36 -9.63
N GLY A 209 6.35 -20.30 -8.35
CA GLY A 209 6.37 -21.41 -7.44
C GLY A 209 5.00 -22.00 -7.25
N LYS A 210 4.99 -23.31 -7.21
CA LYS A 210 3.94 -24.13 -6.62
C LYS A 210 4.56 -24.70 -5.35
N VAL A 211 4.04 -24.34 -4.17
CA VAL A 211 4.34 -25.17 -2.99
C VAL A 211 3.38 -26.34 -3.03
N GLY A 212 3.71 -27.41 -2.32
CA GLY A 212 2.71 -28.39 -1.91
C GLY A 212 1.40 -27.74 -1.44
N ARG A 213 0.30 -28.43 -1.68
CA ARG A 213 -1.08 -27.99 -1.44
C ARG A 213 -1.27 -27.42 -0.04
N HIS A 214 -1.47 -26.11 0.07
CA HIS A 214 -1.86 -25.46 1.32
C HIS A 214 -3.38 -25.42 1.45
N HIS A 215 -3.88 -25.72 2.65
CA HIS A 215 -5.29 -25.55 2.97
C HIS A 215 -5.58 -24.09 3.29
N PHE A 216 -6.63 -23.55 2.69
CA PHE A 216 -7.19 -22.24 3.02
C PHE A 216 -8.62 -22.45 3.48
N GLU A 217 -8.98 -21.82 4.59
CA GLU A 217 -10.33 -21.87 5.13
C GLU A 217 -11.23 -20.88 4.37
N ALA A 218 -12.53 -21.14 4.34
CA ALA A 218 -13.50 -20.22 3.72
C ALA A 218 -13.43 -18.81 4.33
N VAL A 219 -13.15 -18.72 5.63
CA VAL A 219 -13.01 -17.44 6.36
C VAL A 219 -11.84 -16.59 5.86
N ASN A 220 -10.87 -17.19 5.17
CA ASN A 220 -9.79 -16.44 4.53
C ASN A 220 -10.24 -15.72 3.25
N VAL A 221 -11.32 -16.17 2.61
CA VAL A 221 -11.76 -15.66 1.31
C VAL A 221 -12.50 -14.35 1.50
N ILE A 222 -11.91 -13.25 1.04
CA ILE A 222 -12.50 -11.91 1.12
C ILE A 222 -13.23 -11.51 -0.15
N ARG A 223 -12.89 -12.12 -1.30
CA ARG A 223 -13.56 -11.88 -2.57
C ARG A 223 -13.28 -13.01 -3.56
N GLN A 224 -14.29 -13.42 -4.31
CA GLN A 224 -14.18 -14.31 -5.46
C GLN A 224 -14.38 -13.51 -6.75
N ILE A 225 -13.62 -13.84 -7.79
CA ILE A 225 -13.80 -13.32 -9.14
C ILE A 225 -13.82 -14.49 -10.10
N MET A 226 -14.97 -14.67 -10.73
CA MET A 226 -15.20 -15.73 -11.69
C MET A 226 -14.79 -15.32 -13.09
N PHE A 227 -14.16 -16.25 -13.81
CA PHE A 227 -13.86 -16.14 -15.22
C PHE A 227 -14.33 -17.40 -15.94
N LEU A 228 -15.00 -17.21 -17.07
CA LEU A 228 -15.41 -18.30 -17.94
C LEU A 228 -14.18 -18.88 -18.65
N GLY A 229 -13.98 -20.20 -18.51
CA GLY A 229 -12.94 -20.93 -19.21
C GLY A 229 -13.50 -21.89 -20.27
N GLY A 230 -12.64 -22.74 -20.82
CA GLY A 230 -13.03 -23.80 -21.74
C GLY A 230 -13.69 -23.29 -23.01
N GLU A 231 -14.79 -23.94 -23.43
CA GLU A 231 -15.55 -23.58 -24.64
C GLU A 231 -16.31 -22.25 -24.50
N ASN A 232 -16.53 -21.77 -23.27
CA ASN A 232 -17.23 -20.52 -22.98
C ASN A 232 -16.29 -19.30 -22.95
N ARG A 233 -15.01 -19.50 -23.28
CA ARG A 233 -13.98 -18.46 -23.26
C ARG A 233 -14.21 -17.43 -24.37
N SER A 234 -14.27 -16.16 -24.00
CA SER A 234 -14.18 -15.05 -24.97
C SER A 234 -12.77 -14.45 -25.01
N PRO A 235 -12.27 -14.03 -26.19
CA PRO A 235 -11.00 -13.29 -26.31
C PRO A 235 -10.94 -12.04 -25.40
N ASP A 236 -12.07 -11.37 -25.20
CA ASP A 236 -12.18 -10.19 -24.33
C ASP A 236 -11.91 -10.52 -22.86
N THR A 237 -12.24 -11.73 -22.41
CA THR A 237 -12.01 -12.15 -21.02
C THR A 237 -10.52 -12.25 -20.69
N GLU A 238 -9.70 -12.67 -21.66
CA GLU A 238 -8.24 -12.68 -21.56
C GLU A 238 -7.68 -11.26 -21.48
N ILE A 239 -8.10 -10.39 -22.42
CA ILE A 239 -7.62 -9.01 -22.54
C ILE A 239 -7.93 -8.19 -21.28
N HIS A 240 -9.02 -8.52 -20.58
CA HIS A 240 -9.48 -7.78 -19.40
C HIS A 240 -9.17 -8.45 -18.05
N LEU A 241 -8.52 -9.63 -18.04
CA LEU A 241 -8.19 -10.35 -16.80
C LEU A 241 -7.44 -9.45 -15.82
N GLU A 242 -6.34 -8.85 -16.28
CA GLU A 242 -5.45 -8.04 -15.44
C GLU A 242 -6.20 -6.83 -14.84
N HIS A 243 -7.01 -6.15 -15.66
CA HIS A 243 -7.83 -5.01 -15.22
C HIS A 243 -8.91 -5.40 -14.21
N ARG A 244 -9.60 -6.54 -14.41
CA ARG A 244 -10.63 -7.01 -13.46
C ARG A 244 -10.02 -7.34 -12.10
N ILE A 245 -8.87 -8.01 -12.10
CA ILE A 245 -8.14 -8.36 -10.88
C ILE A 245 -7.63 -7.10 -10.18
N TYR A 246 -7.02 -6.16 -10.93
CA TYR A 246 -6.57 -4.86 -10.41
C TYR A 246 -7.70 -4.03 -9.78
N ASN A 247 -8.81 -3.86 -10.50
CA ASN A 247 -9.95 -3.09 -10.00
C ASN A 247 -10.50 -3.72 -8.73
N SER A 248 -10.55 -5.05 -8.67
CA SER A 248 -11.01 -5.75 -7.47
C SER A 248 -10.06 -5.58 -6.28
N MET A 249 -8.74 -5.58 -6.51
CA MET A 249 -7.77 -5.22 -5.46
C MET A 249 -7.99 -3.80 -4.96
N LYS A 250 -8.16 -2.83 -5.87
CA LYS A 250 -8.42 -1.43 -5.49
C LYS A 250 -9.68 -1.29 -4.66
N THR A 251 -10.77 -1.95 -5.04
CA THR A 251 -12.00 -1.98 -4.23
C THR A 251 -11.77 -2.60 -2.86
N ILE A 252 -11.11 -3.77 -2.78
CA ILE A 252 -10.79 -4.42 -1.50
C ILE A 252 -9.99 -3.48 -0.59
N LEU A 253 -8.94 -2.84 -1.12
CA LEU A 253 -8.12 -1.90 -0.37
C LEU A 253 -8.95 -0.72 0.11
N LYS A 254 -9.84 -0.18 -0.73
CA LYS A 254 -10.74 0.93 -0.38
C LYS A 254 -11.73 0.55 0.73
N ASP A 255 -12.41 -0.59 0.59
CA ASP A 255 -13.41 -1.08 1.55
C ASP A 255 -12.78 -1.37 2.91
N MET A 256 -11.56 -1.94 2.93
CA MET A 256 -10.83 -2.18 4.17
C MET A 256 -10.32 -0.89 4.82
N VAL A 257 -9.92 0.11 4.04
CA VAL A 257 -9.60 1.45 4.55
C VAL A 257 -10.83 2.06 5.21
N TYR A 258 -11.99 2.04 4.54
CA TYR A 258 -13.25 2.52 5.12
C TYR A 258 -13.61 1.77 6.40
N THR A 259 -13.45 0.44 6.43
CA THR A 259 -13.69 -0.36 7.63
C THR A 259 -12.77 0.07 8.78
N SER A 260 -11.49 0.31 8.49
CA SER A 260 -10.51 0.76 9.48
C SER A 260 -10.85 2.18 10.00
N LEU A 261 -11.26 3.09 9.12
CA LEU A 261 -11.68 4.44 9.49
C LEU A 261 -12.97 4.44 10.31
N ASN A 262 -13.96 3.61 9.94
CA ASN A 262 -15.20 3.44 10.69
C ASN A 262 -14.93 2.90 12.09
N GLN A 263 -14.00 1.95 12.24
CA GLN A 263 -13.58 1.48 13.55
C GLN A 263 -12.93 2.59 14.38
N GLN A 264 -12.10 3.45 13.77
CA GLN A 264 -11.53 4.61 14.47
C GLN A 264 -12.59 5.65 14.84
N GLN A 265 -13.59 5.89 13.98
CA GLN A 265 -14.74 6.72 14.32
C GLN A 265 -15.48 6.16 15.53
N GLN A 266 -15.81 4.87 15.54
CA GLN A 266 -16.47 4.22 16.68
C GLN A 266 -15.62 4.33 17.96
N ASN A 267 -14.30 4.17 17.85
CA ASN A 267 -13.41 4.38 18.99
C ASN A 267 -13.45 5.82 19.51
N ILE A 268 -13.49 6.82 18.64
CA ILE A 268 -13.64 8.24 19.02
C ILE A 268 -14.98 8.45 19.71
N GLU A 269 -16.08 7.94 19.16
CA GLU A 269 -17.42 8.04 19.74
C GLU A 269 -17.48 7.42 21.14
N ILE A 270 -16.89 6.23 21.31
CA ILE A 270 -16.76 5.56 22.60
C ILE A 270 -15.97 6.43 23.59
N LYS A 271 -14.77 6.92 23.20
CA LYS A 271 -13.94 7.78 24.06
C LYS A 271 -14.68 9.06 24.48
N LEU A 272 -15.35 9.74 23.54
CA LEU A 272 -16.14 10.94 23.86
C LEU A 272 -17.32 10.63 24.82
N SER A 273 -17.92 9.44 24.71
CA SER A 273 -18.99 9.00 25.62
C SER A 273 -18.50 8.71 27.04
N GLN A 274 -17.23 8.29 27.19
CA GLN A 274 -16.58 8.06 28.48
C GLN A 274 -16.24 9.35 29.23
N HIS A 275 -16.25 10.49 28.52
CA HIS A 275 -16.01 11.83 29.07
C HIS A 275 -17.27 12.71 29.02
N PRO A 276 -18.34 12.42 29.80
CA PRO A 276 -19.57 13.20 29.81
C PRO A 276 -19.33 14.68 30.16
N GLU A 277 -18.33 14.96 30.99
CA GLU A 277 -17.93 16.28 31.49
C GLU A 277 -17.30 17.20 30.43
N TYR A 278 -16.83 16.65 29.30
CA TYR A 278 -16.19 17.45 28.26
C TYR A 278 -17.17 18.41 27.57
N PRO A 279 -16.73 19.63 27.20
CA PRO A 279 -17.59 20.62 26.56
C PRO A 279 -18.28 20.09 25.29
N ILE A 280 -19.57 20.39 25.11
CA ILE A 280 -20.34 19.98 23.93
C ILE A 280 -19.66 20.43 22.63
N ASN A 281 -19.10 21.65 22.62
CA ASN A 281 -18.41 22.18 21.45
C ASN A 281 -17.09 21.44 21.15
N PHE A 282 -16.41 20.87 22.15
CA PHE A 282 -15.25 20.00 21.94
C PHE A 282 -15.69 18.69 21.27
N LYS A 283 -16.73 18.05 21.80
CA LYS A 283 -17.30 16.82 21.23
C LYS A 283 -17.75 17.03 19.78
N LYS A 284 -18.42 18.16 19.52
CA LYS A 284 -18.83 18.55 18.17
C LYS A 284 -17.62 18.73 17.24
N ALA A 285 -16.59 19.46 17.66
CA ALA A 285 -15.38 19.64 16.85
C ALA A 285 -14.67 18.30 16.53
N CYS A 286 -14.65 17.36 17.49
CA CYS A 286 -14.12 16.01 17.27
C CYS A 286 -14.94 15.22 16.23
N ASN A 287 -16.27 15.32 16.26
CA ASN A 287 -17.11 14.66 15.25
C ASN A 287 -16.98 15.35 13.88
N ASP A 288 -16.88 16.68 13.85
CA ASP A 288 -16.73 17.44 12.61
C ASP A 288 -15.41 17.13 11.90
N ILE A 289 -14.29 16.93 12.65
CA ILE A 289 -13.02 16.52 12.03
C ILE A 289 -13.11 15.09 11.48
N VAL A 290 -13.83 14.17 12.13
CA VAL A 290 -14.04 12.81 11.62
C VAL A 290 -14.74 12.89 10.25
N MET A 291 -15.88 13.59 10.18
CA MET A 291 -16.63 13.76 8.93
C MET A 291 -15.79 14.42 7.83
N LEU A 292 -14.98 15.41 8.19
CA LEU A 292 -14.08 16.06 7.24
C LEU A 292 -13.01 15.09 6.73
N VAL A 293 -12.40 14.27 7.59
CA VAL A 293 -11.39 13.28 7.18
C VAL A 293 -11.96 12.28 6.19
N PHE A 294 -13.17 11.76 6.40
CA PHE A 294 -13.84 10.87 5.44
C PHE A 294 -14.03 11.55 4.08
N LYS A 295 -14.54 12.78 4.06
CA LYS A 295 -14.74 13.54 2.81
C LYS A 295 -13.43 13.80 2.06
N LEU A 296 -12.35 14.09 2.80
CA LEU A 296 -11.04 14.36 2.21
C LEU A 296 -10.35 13.08 1.72
N GLN A 297 -10.58 11.94 2.36
CA GLN A 297 -10.12 10.65 1.87
C GLN A 297 -10.86 10.24 0.59
N GLU A 298 -12.18 10.44 0.53
CA GLU A 298 -12.98 10.11 -0.65
C GLU A 298 -12.59 10.97 -1.86
N SER A 299 -12.24 12.24 -1.64
CA SER A 299 -11.77 13.16 -2.68
C SER A 299 -10.25 13.08 -2.94
N GLU A 300 -9.56 12.06 -2.39
CA GLU A 300 -8.12 11.82 -2.54
C GLU A 300 -7.21 12.99 -2.10
N GLN A 301 -7.73 13.93 -1.30
CA GLN A 301 -6.95 15.01 -0.69
C GLN A 301 -6.14 14.56 0.53
N LEU A 302 -6.49 13.40 1.10
CA LEU A 302 -5.73 12.71 2.14
C LEU A 302 -5.44 11.28 1.70
N SER A 303 -4.22 10.82 1.95
CA SER A 303 -3.89 9.40 1.85
C SER A 303 -4.55 8.60 2.98
N SER A 304 -4.72 7.29 2.80
CA SER A 304 -5.30 6.41 3.82
C SER A 304 -4.50 6.42 5.13
N GLU A 305 -3.17 6.59 5.05
CA GLU A 305 -2.30 6.67 6.23
C GLU A 305 -2.49 7.98 6.98
N GLU A 306 -2.56 9.10 6.26
CA GLU A 306 -2.84 10.41 6.89
C GLU A 306 -4.22 10.43 7.53
N SER A 307 -5.24 9.89 6.86
CA SER A 307 -6.59 9.78 7.43
C SER A 307 -6.57 8.96 8.73
N PHE A 308 -5.91 7.81 8.73
CA PHE A 308 -5.83 6.95 9.92
C PHE A 308 -5.04 7.61 11.05
N ASP A 309 -3.88 8.20 10.75
CA ASP A 309 -3.04 8.91 11.73
C ASP A 309 -3.80 10.09 12.35
N LEU A 310 -4.55 10.86 11.56
CA LEU A 310 -5.37 11.97 12.05
C LEU A 310 -6.49 11.51 12.99
N LEU A 311 -7.24 10.48 12.63
CA LEU A 311 -8.29 9.95 13.51
C LEU A 311 -7.68 9.37 14.78
N LYS A 312 -6.58 8.63 14.67
CA LYS A 312 -5.86 8.08 15.82
C LYS A 312 -5.38 9.20 16.76
N ARG A 313 -4.70 10.22 16.24
CA ARG A 313 -4.27 11.40 17.04
C ARG A 313 -5.43 12.12 17.70
N THR A 314 -6.56 12.21 17.02
CA THR A 314 -7.78 12.81 17.59
C THR A 314 -8.28 11.97 18.77
N GLY A 315 -8.33 10.65 18.59
CA GLY A 315 -8.63 9.71 19.66
C GLY A 315 -7.65 9.78 20.83
N ASP A 316 -6.35 9.86 20.56
CA ASP A 316 -5.30 9.94 21.58
C ASP A 316 -5.38 11.27 22.37
N LEU A 317 -5.74 12.37 21.71
CA LEU A 317 -5.93 13.66 22.36
C LEU A 317 -7.18 13.70 23.26
N ILE A 318 -8.23 12.94 22.94
CA ILE A 318 -9.41 12.80 23.80
C ILE A 318 -9.01 12.13 25.12
N ASP A 319 -8.20 11.07 25.07
CA ASP A 319 -7.73 10.38 26.28
C ASP A 319 -6.72 11.23 27.08
N ASN A 320 -5.91 12.03 26.37
CA ASN A 320 -4.87 12.85 26.99
C ASN A 320 -4.83 14.29 26.42
N PRO A 321 -5.68 15.19 26.93
CA PRO A 321 -5.71 16.59 26.49
C PRO A 321 -4.41 17.37 26.68
N ALA A 322 -3.47 16.87 27.51
CA ALA A 322 -2.16 17.50 27.72
C ALA A 322 -1.31 17.53 26.43
N GLU A 323 -1.59 16.62 25.47
CA GLU A 323 -0.89 16.53 24.19
C GLU A 323 -1.32 17.57 23.15
N TYR A 324 -2.17 18.54 23.52
CA TYR A 324 -2.71 19.56 22.61
C TYR A 324 -1.61 20.32 21.82
N LYS A 325 -0.41 20.49 22.40
CA LYS A 325 0.74 21.14 21.74
C LYS A 325 1.27 20.33 20.56
N SER A 326 1.37 19.00 20.73
CA SER A 326 1.80 18.08 19.68
C SER A 326 0.79 18.08 18.53
N PHE A 327 -0.50 18.06 18.88
CA PHE A 327 -1.60 18.13 17.92
C PHE A 327 -1.61 19.47 17.14
N LEU A 328 -1.40 20.60 17.82
CA LEU A 328 -1.23 21.92 17.18
C LEU A 328 -0.05 21.95 16.22
N LYS A 329 1.08 21.35 16.60
CA LYS A 329 2.27 21.29 15.73
C LYS A 329 1.97 20.51 14.45
N ALA A 330 1.23 19.40 14.55
CA ALA A 330 0.80 18.61 13.41
C ALA A 330 -0.16 19.37 12.47
N ALA A 331 -1.02 20.25 13.00
CA ALA A 331 -1.94 21.06 12.20
C ALA A 331 -1.23 21.93 11.12
N ASN A 332 0.06 22.24 11.32
CA ASN A 332 0.85 23.00 10.35
C ASN A 332 1.06 22.26 9.03
N SER A 333 1.14 20.93 9.07
CA SER A 333 1.28 20.09 7.87
C SER A 333 0.03 20.10 7.00
N TYR A 334 -1.13 20.48 7.55
CA TYR A 334 -2.44 20.41 6.89
C TYR A 334 -3.01 21.80 6.52
N ARG A 335 -2.18 22.85 6.53
CA ARG A 335 -2.63 24.24 6.27
C ARG A 335 -3.21 24.47 4.88
N MET A 336 -2.80 23.67 3.89
CA MET A 336 -3.27 23.78 2.50
C MET A 336 -4.39 22.81 2.16
N VAL A 337 -4.65 21.82 3.02
CA VAL A 337 -5.66 20.78 2.76
C VAL A 337 -7.06 21.38 2.94
N SER A 338 -7.91 21.23 1.93
CA SER A 338 -9.27 21.82 1.89
C SER A 338 -9.29 23.33 2.16
N GLY A 339 -8.34 24.08 1.59
CA GLY A 339 -8.22 25.53 1.84
C GLY A 339 -7.88 25.89 3.30
N GLY A 340 -7.32 24.93 4.05
CA GLY A 340 -6.96 25.09 5.45
C GLY A 340 -8.06 24.74 6.45
N GLN A 341 -9.21 24.22 5.99
CA GLN A 341 -10.31 23.77 6.85
C GLN A 341 -9.87 22.69 7.84
N LEU A 342 -9.06 21.71 7.37
CA LEU A 342 -8.55 20.63 8.23
C LEU A 342 -7.67 21.18 9.36
N SER A 343 -6.72 22.07 9.03
CA SER A 343 -5.88 22.73 10.04
C SER A 343 -6.69 23.54 11.06
N ALA A 344 -7.79 24.17 10.63
CA ALA A 344 -8.64 24.97 11.50
C ALA A 344 -9.41 24.10 12.50
N TYR A 345 -9.98 22.97 12.06
CA TYR A 345 -10.58 22.00 12.99
C TYR A 345 -9.55 21.42 13.97
N MET A 346 -8.33 21.13 13.51
CA MET A 346 -7.29 20.65 14.43
C MET A 346 -6.94 21.69 15.51
N MET A 347 -6.85 22.97 15.12
CA MET A 347 -6.63 24.09 16.06
C MET A 347 -7.81 24.25 17.03
N LEU A 348 -9.04 24.11 16.55
CA LEU A 348 -10.26 24.19 17.37
C LEU A 348 -10.27 23.11 18.46
N ILE A 349 -9.99 21.86 18.08
CA ILE A 349 -9.92 20.73 19.01
C ILE A 349 -8.80 20.95 20.03
N ALA A 350 -7.61 21.37 19.60
CA ALA A 350 -6.50 21.64 20.51
C ALA A 350 -6.76 22.82 21.46
N GLY A 351 -7.47 23.86 20.99
CA GLY A 351 -7.89 24.98 21.83
C GLY A 351 -8.82 24.53 22.95
N TRP A 352 -9.78 23.67 22.65
CA TRP A 352 -10.65 23.05 23.65
C TRP A 352 -9.89 22.11 24.59
N ALA A 353 -8.99 21.27 24.08
CA ALA A 353 -8.13 20.42 24.90
C ALA A 353 -7.28 21.26 25.89
N ALA A 354 -6.75 22.40 25.45
CA ALA A 354 -6.04 23.34 26.33
C ALA A 354 -6.95 23.91 27.44
N LYS A 355 -8.23 24.21 27.14
CA LYS A 355 -9.20 24.63 28.17
C LYS A 355 -9.53 23.52 29.17
N ILE A 356 -9.65 22.27 28.71
CA ILE A 356 -9.83 21.10 29.59
C ILE A 356 -8.63 20.98 30.55
N MET A 357 -7.42 21.25 30.06
CA MET A 357 -6.20 21.34 30.88
C MET A 357 -6.07 22.63 31.70
N THR A 358 -7.15 23.42 31.83
CA THR A 358 -7.23 24.70 32.57
C THR A 358 -6.35 25.84 32.04
N VAL A 359 -5.87 25.73 30.79
CA VAL A 359 -5.05 26.76 30.13
C VAL A 359 -5.93 27.72 29.32
N ASN A 360 -6.84 28.41 30.02
CA ASN A 360 -7.96 29.16 29.41
C ASN A 360 -7.55 30.20 28.37
N PHE A 361 -6.57 31.06 28.67
CA PHE A 361 -6.15 32.13 27.75
C PHE A 361 -5.66 31.59 26.40
N ILE A 362 -4.88 30.51 26.43
CA ILE A 362 -4.38 29.86 25.21
C ILE A 362 -5.53 29.17 24.48
N GLY A 363 -6.39 28.47 25.22
CA GLY A 363 -7.55 27.80 24.64
C GLY A 363 -8.51 28.76 23.94
N ASP A 364 -8.89 29.86 24.59
CA ASP A 364 -9.79 30.87 24.04
C ASP A 364 -9.22 31.53 22.78
N ALA A 365 -7.92 31.82 22.77
CA ALA A 365 -7.25 32.38 21.59
C ALA A 365 -7.32 31.44 20.38
N TRP A 366 -7.03 30.14 20.58
CA TRP A 366 -7.08 29.16 19.49
C TRP A 366 -8.50 28.86 19.03
N ILE A 367 -9.47 28.77 19.95
CA ILE A 367 -10.87 28.59 19.60
C ILE A 367 -11.35 29.76 18.74
N LYS A 368 -11.11 30.99 19.19
CA LYS A 368 -11.51 32.20 18.45
C LYS A 368 -10.89 32.22 17.05
N PHE A 369 -9.58 32.04 16.95
CA PHE A 369 -8.87 32.04 15.66
C PHE A 369 -9.38 30.95 14.72
N ALA A 370 -9.59 29.74 15.24
CA ALA A 370 -10.08 28.61 14.44
C ALA A 370 -11.51 28.83 13.96
N THR A 371 -12.41 29.35 14.81
CA THR A 371 -13.79 29.66 14.44
C THR A 371 -13.84 30.75 13.36
N GLU A 372 -13.13 31.87 13.55
CA GLU A 372 -13.06 32.94 12.54
C GLU A 372 -12.55 32.43 11.19
N LYS A 373 -11.55 31.52 11.21
CA LYS A 373 -11.04 30.89 10.00
C LYS A 373 -12.05 29.96 9.34
N LEU A 374 -12.77 29.16 10.11
CA LEU A 374 -13.81 28.26 9.58
C LEU A 374 -14.98 29.04 8.97
N ASP A 375 -15.40 30.13 9.63
CA ASP A 375 -16.46 31.02 9.13
C ASP A 375 -16.05 31.68 7.82
N LEU A 376 -14.83 32.23 7.75
CA LEU A 376 -14.29 32.82 6.51
C LEU A 376 -14.27 31.82 5.35
N ILE A 377 -13.88 30.56 5.61
CA ILE A 377 -13.88 29.49 4.61
C ILE A 377 -15.31 29.16 4.17
N SER A 378 -16.29 29.10 5.10
CA SER A 378 -17.69 28.84 4.77
C SER A 378 -18.26 29.94 3.88
N THR A 379 -18.12 31.21 4.29
CA THR A 379 -18.60 32.37 3.53
C THR A 379 -17.95 32.44 2.16
N SER A 380 -16.65 32.14 2.04
CA SER A 380 -15.97 32.13 0.74
C SER A 380 -16.52 31.05 -0.20
N LYS A 381 -16.86 29.87 0.32
CA LYS A 381 -17.45 28.78 -0.48
C LYS A 381 -18.86 29.15 -0.94
N GLU A 382 -19.70 29.67 -0.05
CA GLU A 382 -21.05 30.13 -0.40
C GLU A 382 -21.04 31.20 -1.51
N LEU A 383 -20.13 32.17 -1.41
CA LEU A 383 -19.96 33.20 -2.43
C LEU A 383 -19.47 32.63 -3.78
N ALA A 384 -18.56 31.65 -3.74
CA ALA A 384 -18.09 30.97 -4.95
C ALA A 384 -19.21 30.18 -5.64
N ASP A 385 -20.03 29.46 -4.87
CA ASP A 385 -21.15 28.67 -5.38
C ASP A 385 -22.25 29.57 -5.99
N LEU A 386 -22.53 30.72 -5.36
CA LEU A 386 -23.44 31.74 -5.90
C LEU A 386 -22.90 32.33 -7.22
N SER A 387 -21.61 32.70 -7.26
CA SER A 387 -20.97 33.22 -8.47
C SER A 387 -21.01 32.20 -9.62
N HIS A 388 -20.77 30.93 -9.33
CA HIS A 388 -20.80 29.86 -10.32
C HIS A 388 -22.22 29.64 -10.86
N SER A 389 -23.22 29.64 -9.98
CA SER A 389 -24.64 29.51 -10.34
C SER A 389 -25.11 30.67 -11.23
N CYS A 390 -24.68 31.91 -10.95
CA CYS A 390 -24.94 33.07 -11.81
C CYS A 390 -24.25 32.99 -13.17
N SER A 391 -23.15 32.23 -13.29
CA SER A 391 -22.39 32.07 -14.54
C SER A 391 -22.98 30.98 -15.45
N ILE A 392 -23.69 30.00 -14.90
CA ILE A 392 -24.36 28.91 -15.66
C ILE A 392 -25.79 29.32 -16.10
N GLY A 393 -26.39 30.31 -15.43
CA GLY A 393 -27.71 30.85 -15.79
C GLY A 393 -27.70 31.93 -16.89
N LEU A 394 -26.54 32.20 -17.51
CA LEU A 394 -26.34 33.04 -18.70
C LEU A 394 -25.90 32.15 -19.87
#